data_AF-A0A4V6RX73-F1
#
_entry.id   AF-A0A4V6RX73-F1
#
_cell.length_a   1.000
_cell.length_b   1.000
_cell.length_c   1.000
_cell.angle_alpha   90.00
_cell.angle_beta   90.00
_cell.angle_gamma   90.00
#
_symmetry.space_group_name_H-M   'P 1'
#
loop_
_entity.id
_entity.type
_entity.pdbx_description
1 polymer ?
#
loop_
_entity_poly.entity_id
_entity_poly.type
_entity_poly.pdbx_seq_one_letter_code
_entity_poly.pdbx_strand_id
1 'polypeptide(L)' 'MTTITENTFAAACFNQNSVTELEQALAGKADATDCAEWNLTPEQWRAEIELALAAKRENA' A
#
# COMPACT_ATOMS: atom_id res chain seq x y z
N MET A 1 -5.86 -4.92 -14.93
CA MET A 1 -4.40 -5.03 -14.80
C MET A 1 -3.89 -3.78 -14.11
N THR A 2 -3.91 -3.83 -12.78
CA THR A 2 -3.24 -2.85 -11.94
C THR A 2 -1.73 -3.12 -12.00
N THR A 3 -0.98 -2.19 -12.57
CA THR A 3 0.49 -2.27 -12.64
C THR A 3 1.09 -1.51 -11.47
N ILE A 4 1.88 -2.19 -10.64
CA ILE A 4 2.68 -1.54 -9.59
C ILE A 4 4.08 -1.25 -10.15
N THR A 5 4.54 0.00 -10.00
CA THR A 5 5.90 0.38 -10.32
C THR A 5 6.87 -0.10 -9.24
N GLU A 6 7.99 -0.72 -9.61
CA GLU A 6 8.99 -1.17 -8.64
C GLU A 6 9.61 0.00 -7.86
N ASN A 7 10.12 -0.28 -6.65
CA ASN A 7 10.67 0.71 -5.70
C ASN A 7 9.66 1.79 -5.24
N THR A 8 8.36 1.52 -5.34
CA THR A 8 7.31 2.34 -4.74
C THR A 8 6.84 1.74 -3.41
N PHE A 9 6.14 2.53 -2.61
CA PHE A 9 5.52 2.04 -1.38
C PHE A 9 4.46 0.98 -1.69
N ALA A 10 3.66 1.17 -2.75
CA ALA A 10 2.73 0.15 -3.23
C ALA A 10 3.43 -1.19 -3.54
N ALA A 11 4.63 -1.18 -4.13
CA ALA A 11 5.41 -2.39 -4.37
C ALA A 11 5.87 -3.07 -3.07
N ALA A 12 6.33 -2.28 -2.09
CA ALA A 12 6.67 -2.81 -0.78
C ALA A 12 5.44 -3.43 -0.09
N CYS A 13 4.30 -2.72 -0.09
CA CYS A 13 3.04 -3.18 0.47
C CYS A 13 2.55 -4.48 -0.18
N PHE A 14 2.57 -4.56 -1.51
CA PHE A 14 2.17 -5.76 -2.25
C PHE A 14 3.04 -6.97 -1.92
N ASN A 15 4.36 -6.80 -1.78
CA ASN A 15 5.26 -7.92 -1.54
C ASN A 15 5.31 -8.36 -0.07
N GLN A 16 5.12 -7.43 0.87
CA GLN A 16 5.36 -7.67 2.30
C GLN A 16 4.09 -7.90 3.13
N ASN A 17 2.90 -7.59 2.60
CA ASN A 17 1.65 -7.68 3.36
C ASN A 17 0.64 -8.58 2.66
N SER A 18 -0.25 -9.20 3.44
CA SER A 18 -1.41 -9.95 2.95
C SER A 18 -2.57 -9.03 2.58
N VAL A 19 -3.54 -9.52 1.82
CA VAL A 19 -4.77 -8.76 1.50
C VAL A 19 -5.45 -8.24 2.77
N THR A 20 -5.59 -9.10 3.78
CA THR A 20 -6.18 -8.73 5.08
C THR A 20 -5.39 -7.64 5.81
N GLU A 21 -4.07 -7.68 5.76
CA GLU A 21 -3.21 -6.68 6.41
C GLU A 21 -3.37 -5.31 5.74
N LEU A 22 -3.44 -5.27 4.40
CA LEU A 22 -3.69 -4.05 3.64
C LEU A 22 -5.10 -3.48 3.89
N GLU A 23 -6.12 -4.35 4.00
CA GLU A 23 -7.48 -3.92 4.36
C GLU A 23 -7.54 -3.32 5.76
N GLN A 24 -6.85 -3.93 6.72
CA GLN A 24 -6.76 -3.42 8.10
C GLN A 24 -6.00 -2.09 8.15
N ALA A 25 -4.93 -1.95 7.38
CA ALA A 25 -4.19 -0.69 7.26
C ALA A 25 -5.09 0.44 6.74
N LEU A 26 -5.93 0.17 5.72
CA LEU A 26 -6.88 1.16 5.18
C LEU A 26 -7.99 1.55 6.16
N ALA A 27 -8.44 0.61 7.00
CA ALA A 27 -9.41 0.89 8.06
C ALA A 27 -8.83 1.79 9.17
N GLY A 28 -7.51 1.79 9.33
CA GLY A 28 -6.77 2.63 10.27
C GLY A 28 -6.47 4.04 9.76
N LYS A 29 -5.59 4.74 10.47
CA LYS A 29 -4.96 5.98 10.00
C LYS A 29 -3.65 5.64 9.31
N ALA A 30 -3.19 6.53 8.42
CA ALA A 30 -1.88 6.39 7.81
C ALA A 30 -0.79 6.27 8.87
N ASP A 31 0.11 5.32 8.67
CA ASP A 31 1.25 5.14 9.56
C ASP A 31 2.24 6.30 9.37
N ALA A 32 2.54 7.01 10.45
CA ALA A 32 3.39 8.19 10.40
C ALA A 32 4.86 7.85 10.11
N THR A 33 5.29 6.63 10.45
CA THR A 33 6.64 6.13 10.18
C THR A 33 6.77 5.83 8.70
N ASP A 34 5.83 5.07 8.12
CA ASP A 34 5.80 4.78 6.68
C ASP A 34 5.75 6.09 5.87
N CYS A 35 4.89 7.03 6.27
CA CYS A 35 4.80 8.34 5.62
C CYS A 35 6.14 9.10 5.63
N ALA A 36 6.88 9.04 6.74
CA ALA A 36 8.17 9.71 6.86
C ALA A 36 9.28 8.98 6.07
N GLU A 37 9.35 7.65 6.16
CA GLU A 37 10.38 6.84 5.50
C GLU A 37 10.24 6.84 3.99
N TRP A 38 9.00 6.81 3.49
CA TRP A 38 8.70 6.81 2.06
C TRP A 38 8.42 8.21 1.50
N ASN A 39 8.53 9.25 2.34
CA ASN A 39 8.26 10.64 1.99
C ASN A 39 6.88 10.84 1.32
N LEU A 40 5.84 10.29 1.96
CA LEU A 40 4.45 10.32 1.51
C LEU A 40 3.61 11.19 2.45
N THR A 41 2.60 11.85 1.90
CA THR A 41 1.50 12.37 2.71
C THR A 41 0.58 11.23 3.15
N PRO A 42 -0.23 11.41 4.21
CA PRO A 42 -1.23 10.42 4.63
C PRO A 42 -2.20 10.00 3.51
N GLU A 43 -2.50 10.91 2.58
CA GLU A 43 -3.35 10.66 1.42
C GLU A 43 -2.63 9.80 0.38
N GLN A 44 -1.36 10.09 0.10
CA GLN A 44 -0.52 9.29 -0.80
C GLN A 44 -0.30 7.88 -0.24
N TRP A 45 -0.02 7.76 1.06
CA TRP A 45 0.12 6.45 1.74
C TRP A 45 -1.13 5.59 1.55
N ARG A 46 -2.33 6.17 1.70
CA ARG A 46 -3.59 5.44 1.46
C ARG A 46 -3.73 5.02 0.00
N ALA A 47 -3.48 5.93 -0.94
CA ALA A 47 -3.59 5.63 -2.36
C ALA A 47 -2.65 4.50 -2.79
N GLU A 48 -1.42 4.48 -2.25
CA GLU A 48 -0.43 3.43 -2.52
C GLU A 48 -0.85 2.07 -1.93
N ILE A 49 -1.47 2.04 -0.75
CA ILE A 49 -2.03 0.80 -0.17
C ILE A 49 -3.24 0.31 -0.94
N GLU A 50 -4.13 1.20 -1.38
CA GLU A 50 -5.27 0.85 -2.24
C GLU A 50 -4.78 0.24 -3.57
N LEU A 51 -3.73 0.81 -4.16
CA LEU A 51 -3.09 0.27 -5.36
C LEU A 51 -2.50 -1.12 -5.11
N ALA A 52 -1.76 -1.29 -4.02
CA ALA A 52 -1.20 -2.57 -3.61
C ALA A 52 -2.30 -3.64 -3.41
N LEU A 53 -3.37 -3.28 -2.72
CA LEU A 53 -4.51 -4.16 -2.44
C LEU A 53 -5.23 -4.57 -3.73
N ALA A 54 -5.50 -3.62 -4.64
CA ALA A 54 -6.14 -3.89 -5.92
C ALA A 54 -5.32 -4.87 -6.76
N ALA A 55 -4.02 -4.62 -6.91
CA ALA A 55 -3.13 -5.53 -7.63
C ALA A 55 -3.07 -6.91 -6.98
N LYS A 56 -3.05 -6.98 -5.65
CA LYS A 56 -2.98 -8.26 -4.91
C LYS A 56 -4.22 -9.11 -5.09
N ARG A 57 -5.40 -8.48 -5.11
CA ARG A 57 -6.67 -9.15 -5.41
C ARG A 57 -6.77 -9.63 -6.87
N GLU A 58 -6.19 -8.90 -7.82
CA GLU A 58 -6.12 -9.35 -9.22
C GLU A 58 -5.14 -10.52 -9.44
N ASN A 59 -4.19 -10.73 -8.52
CA ASN A 59 -3.19 -11.82 -8.57
C ASN A 59 -3.48 -12.98 -7.60
N ALA A 60 -4.62 -12.96 -6.90
CA ALA A 60 -5.06 -14.01 -5.98
C ALA A 60 -5.91 -15.06 -6.69
#